data_AF-A0A9I9DED6-F1
#
_entry.id   AF-A0A9I9DED6-F1
#
_cell.length_a   1.000
_cell.length_b   1.000
_cell.length_c   1.000
_cell.angle_alpha   90.00
_cell.angle_beta   90.00
_cell.angle_gamma   90.00
#
_symmetry.space_group_name_H-M   'P 1'
#
loop_
_entity.id
_entity.type
_entity.pdbx_description
1 polymer ?
#
loop_
_entity_poly.entity_id
_entity_poly.type
_entity_poly.pdbx_seq_one_letter_code
_entity_poly.pdbx_strand_id
1 'polypeptide(L)'
;MGPKGPIREEAGKILTANLKGRPAFEADDQSALIYLLLSQKDQWMDKVFLENSYYLHGYWAGLVDRYEEMIEKYHPGLGDERWPFVTHFVGCKPCGSYGDYPVERCLSSMERAFNFADNQVLKLYGFRHRGLLSPKIKRIRNETSTPLESVDQNNIRRQVLHGSNAPPTK
;
A
#
# COMPACT_ATOMS: atom_id res chain seq x y z
N MET A 1 -14.25 12.02 19.10
CA MET A 1 -13.23 11.37 19.95
C MET A 1 -11.80 11.87 19.62
N GLY A 2 -11.63 13.16 19.27
CA GLY A 2 -10.36 13.69 18.73
C GLY A 2 -9.56 14.63 19.64
N PRO A 3 -10.16 15.54 20.43
CA PRO A 3 -9.41 16.48 21.27
C PRO A 3 -8.50 15.77 22.28
N LYS A 4 -7.22 16.15 22.35
CA LYS A 4 -6.20 15.56 23.24
C LYS A 4 -6.54 15.82 24.71
N GLY A 5 -6.11 14.91 25.59
CA GLY A 5 -6.33 14.96 27.04
C GLY A 5 -7.49 14.07 27.46
N PRO A 6 -8.21 14.40 28.56
CA PRO A 6 -9.22 13.52 29.16
C PRO A 6 -10.28 13.03 28.16
N ILE A 7 -10.68 13.87 27.20
CA ILE A 7 -11.66 13.50 26.16
C ILE A 7 -11.19 12.31 25.33
N ARG A 8 -9.92 12.29 24.89
CA ARG A 8 -9.37 11.20 24.06
C ARG A 8 -9.12 9.93 24.88
N GLU A 9 -8.69 10.09 26.12
CA GLU A 9 -8.44 8.99 27.05
C GLU A 9 -9.74 8.25 27.40
N GLU A 10 -10.79 8.98 27.78
CA GLU A 10 -12.10 8.39 28.08
C GLU A 10 -12.76 7.77 26.84
N ALA A 11 -12.63 8.43 25.68
CA ALA A 11 -13.07 7.83 24.42
C ALA A 11 -12.32 6.53 24.10
N GLY A 12 -11.02 6.44 24.41
CA GLY A 12 -10.24 5.22 24.23
C GLY A 12 -10.79 4.04 25.04
N LYS A 13 -11.27 4.29 26.27
CA LYS A 13 -11.92 3.26 27.10
C LYS A 13 -13.23 2.79 26.47
N ILE A 14 -14.05 3.72 25.97
CA ILE A 14 -15.30 3.40 25.26
C ILE A 14 -15.01 2.51 24.04
N LEU A 15 -14.02 2.88 23.22
CA LEU A 15 -13.63 2.12 22.03
C LEU A 15 -13.13 0.72 22.40
N THR A 16 -12.28 0.59 23.43
CA THR A 16 -11.76 -0.71 23.89
C THR A 16 -12.88 -1.63 24.39
N ALA A 17 -13.88 -1.08 25.08
CA ALA A 17 -15.01 -1.86 25.59
C ALA A 17 -15.97 -2.34 24.48
N ASN A 18 -16.02 -1.63 23.34
CA ASN A 18 -17.00 -1.91 22.27
C ASN A 18 -16.40 -2.54 21.02
N LEU A 19 -15.08 -2.47 20.81
CA LEU A 19 -14.41 -2.99 19.62
C LEU A 19 -13.58 -4.23 19.94
N LYS A 20 -13.96 -5.35 19.31
CA LYS A 20 -13.28 -6.63 19.49
C LYS A 20 -11.82 -6.54 19.04
N GLY A 21 -10.90 -6.98 19.91
CA GLY A 21 -9.48 -7.08 19.59
C GLY A 21 -8.70 -5.76 19.65
N ARG A 22 -9.34 -4.64 20.04
CA ARG A 22 -8.66 -3.37 20.25
C ARG A 22 -7.90 -3.39 21.59
N PRO A 23 -6.59 -3.11 21.64
CA PRO A 23 -5.88 -2.97 22.92
C PRO A 23 -6.27 -1.68 23.67
N ALA A 24 -5.90 -1.60 24.94
CA ALA A 24 -6.18 -0.42 25.77
C ALA A 24 -5.18 0.71 25.51
N PHE A 25 -5.61 1.77 24.83
CA PHE A 25 -4.88 3.01 24.61
C PHE A 25 -5.86 4.15 24.25
N GLU A 26 -5.36 5.39 24.14
CA GLU A 26 -6.15 6.57 23.77
C GLU A 26 -6.95 6.36 22.47
N ALA A 27 -8.04 7.09 22.28
CA ALA A 27 -8.80 7.00 21.04
C ALA A 27 -7.95 7.35 19.81
N ASP A 28 -8.05 6.50 18.79
CA ASP A 28 -7.50 6.68 17.45
C ASP A 28 -8.63 6.85 16.43
N ASP A 29 -8.30 7.47 15.30
CA ASP A 29 -9.22 7.75 14.20
C ASP A 29 -9.75 6.49 13.52
N GLN A 30 -8.92 5.45 13.34
CA GLN A 30 -9.34 4.17 12.77
C GLN A 30 -10.45 3.52 13.62
N SER A 31 -10.23 3.39 14.93
CA SER A 31 -11.21 2.86 15.87
C SER A 31 -12.46 3.74 15.98
N ALA A 32 -12.29 5.06 16.00
CA ALA A 32 -13.41 6.00 16.04
C ALA A 32 -14.31 5.89 14.80
N LEU A 33 -13.73 5.70 13.60
CA LEU A 33 -14.48 5.48 12.38
C LEU A 33 -15.26 4.16 12.43
N ILE A 34 -14.62 3.07 12.84
CA ILE A 34 -15.30 1.77 12.99
C ILE A 34 -16.47 1.91 13.97
N TYR A 35 -16.26 2.55 15.11
CA TYR A 35 -17.31 2.78 16.09
C TYR A 35 -18.46 3.64 15.55
N LEU A 36 -18.17 4.69 14.78
CA LEU A 36 -19.18 5.52 14.13
C LEU A 36 -20.03 4.70 13.15
N LEU A 37 -19.39 3.93 12.28
CA LEU A 37 -20.08 3.12 11.27
C LEU A 37 -20.95 2.02 11.88
N LEU A 38 -20.53 1.44 13.00
CA LEU A 38 -21.31 0.44 13.72
C LEU A 38 -22.46 1.06 14.52
N SER A 39 -22.22 2.18 15.20
CA SER A 39 -23.21 2.83 16.07
C SER A 39 -24.26 3.65 15.32
N GLN A 40 -23.94 4.15 14.12
CA GLN A 40 -24.83 4.94 13.27
C GLN A 40 -24.98 4.30 11.89
N LYS A 41 -25.11 2.98 11.84
CA LYS A 41 -25.15 2.18 10.62
C LYS A 41 -26.18 2.71 9.61
N ASP A 42 -27.41 2.95 10.06
CA ASP A 42 -28.53 3.37 9.20
C ASP A 42 -28.30 4.73 8.53
N GLN A 43 -27.43 5.57 9.11
CA GLN A 43 -27.14 6.90 8.58
C GLN A 43 -26.00 6.90 7.56
N TRP A 44 -25.00 6.03 7.73
CA TRP A 44 -23.73 6.13 7.03
C TRP A 44 -23.39 4.94 6.14
N MET A 45 -23.81 3.71 6.48
CA MET A 45 -23.27 2.52 5.81
C MET A 45 -23.63 2.42 4.33
N ASP A 46 -24.81 2.90 3.91
CA ASP A 46 -25.21 2.88 2.49
C ASP A 46 -24.35 3.79 1.60
N LYS A 47 -23.54 4.66 2.19
CA LYS A 47 -22.61 5.56 1.50
C LYS A 47 -21.16 5.10 1.60
N VAL A 48 -20.90 3.98 2.26
CA VAL A 48 -19.55 3.45 2.51
C VAL A 48 -19.35 2.16 1.75
N PHE A 49 -18.32 2.14 0.90
CA PHE A 49 -17.85 0.93 0.27
C PHE A 49 -16.63 0.39 1.02
N LEU A 50 -16.74 -0.84 1.56
CA LEU A 50 -15.62 -1.53 2.20
C LEU A 50 -14.87 -2.35 1.15
N GLU A 51 -13.82 -1.74 0.59
CA GLU A 51 -12.99 -2.37 -0.44
C GLU A 51 -12.18 -3.55 0.11
N ASN A 52 -12.24 -4.68 -0.59
CA ASN A 52 -11.48 -5.89 -0.29
C ASN A 52 -11.00 -6.66 -1.54
N SER A 53 -11.25 -6.15 -2.75
CA SER A 53 -10.84 -6.80 -4.00
C SER A 53 -9.39 -6.48 -4.40
N TYR A 54 -8.78 -5.46 -3.78
CA TYR A 54 -7.37 -5.14 -3.92
C TYR A 54 -6.84 -4.51 -2.63
N TYR A 55 -5.52 -4.46 -2.46
CA TYR A 55 -4.89 -3.86 -1.29
C TYR A 55 -4.87 -2.33 -1.37
N LEU A 56 -6.04 -1.70 -1.21
CA LEU A 56 -6.12 -0.27 -0.90
C LEU A 56 -5.41 0.03 0.43
N HIS A 57 -5.42 -0.94 1.34
CA HIS A 57 -4.54 -1.05 2.50
C HIS A 57 -3.99 -2.47 2.59
N GLY A 58 -2.69 -2.66 2.37
CA GLY A 58 -2.02 -3.95 2.50
C GLY A 58 -1.15 -4.02 3.75
N TYR A 59 -1.40 -4.99 4.62
CA TYR A 59 -0.59 -5.20 5.82
C TYR A 59 0.80 -5.74 5.47
N TRP A 60 1.82 -4.93 5.71
CA TRP A 60 3.18 -5.16 5.21
C TRP A 60 3.77 -6.53 5.56
N ALA A 61 3.56 -7.03 6.79
CA ALA A 61 4.23 -8.24 7.24
C ALA A 61 3.79 -9.50 6.47
N GLY A 62 2.61 -9.49 5.84
CA GLY A 62 2.15 -10.57 4.95
C GLY A 62 2.55 -10.40 3.48
N LEU A 63 3.17 -9.27 3.12
CA LEU A 63 3.45 -8.87 1.74
C LEU A 63 4.94 -8.84 1.43
N VAL A 64 5.73 -8.21 2.30
CA VAL A 64 7.12 -7.85 1.98
C VAL A 64 8.02 -9.04 1.69
N ASP A 65 7.76 -10.19 2.31
CA ASP A 65 8.54 -11.42 2.12
C ASP A 65 8.18 -12.15 0.81
N ARG A 66 7.11 -11.73 0.13
CA ARG A 66 6.61 -12.32 -1.11
C ARG A 66 7.02 -11.55 -2.37
N TYR A 67 7.72 -10.41 -2.24
CA TYR A 67 8.05 -9.57 -3.39
C TYR A 67 8.86 -10.28 -4.48
N GLU A 68 9.81 -11.13 -4.11
CA GLU A 68 10.57 -11.92 -5.08
C GLU A 68 9.67 -12.89 -5.86
N GLU A 69 8.75 -13.58 -5.16
CA GLU A 69 7.73 -14.42 -5.80
C GLU A 69 6.86 -13.61 -6.76
N MET A 70 6.45 -12.40 -6.35
CA MET A 70 5.61 -11.52 -7.17
C MET A 70 6.33 -11.06 -8.43
N ILE A 71 7.62 -10.73 -8.33
CA ILE A 71 8.46 -10.36 -9.48
C ILE A 71 8.60 -11.53 -10.46
N GLU A 72 8.69 -12.76 -9.96
CA GLU A 72 8.87 -13.95 -10.79
C GLU A 72 7.59 -14.39 -11.49
N LYS A 73 6.45 -14.41 -10.77
CA LYS A 73 5.21 -15.03 -11.23
C LYS A 73 4.18 -14.07 -11.78
N TYR A 74 4.23 -12.79 -11.39
CA TYR A 74 3.17 -11.82 -11.65
C TYR A 74 3.72 -10.54 -12.30
N HIS A 75 2.86 -9.53 -12.43
CA HIS A 75 3.20 -8.24 -13.02
C HIS A 75 2.43 -7.10 -12.33
N PRO A 76 2.92 -5.84 -12.40
CA PRO A 76 2.20 -4.69 -11.88
C PRO A 76 0.86 -4.49 -12.58
N GLY A 77 -0.09 -3.86 -11.87
CA GLY A 77 -1.43 -3.55 -12.35
C GLY A 77 -2.57 -4.40 -11.77
N LEU A 78 -2.25 -5.43 -10.96
CA LEU A 78 -3.25 -6.30 -10.32
C LEU A 78 -3.83 -5.70 -9.03
N GLY A 79 -2.97 -5.12 -8.18
CA GLY A 79 -3.37 -4.40 -6.96
C GLY A 79 -3.64 -5.28 -5.73
N ASP A 80 -3.74 -6.60 -5.90
CA ASP A 80 -4.09 -7.59 -4.87
C ASP A 80 -2.86 -8.39 -4.36
N GLU A 81 -3.05 -9.60 -3.82
CA GLU A 81 -1.98 -10.44 -3.30
C GLU A 81 -0.97 -10.96 -4.31
N ARG A 82 -1.21 -10.73 -5.60
CA ARG A 82 -0.28 -11.03 -6.68
C ARG A 82 0.63 -9.85 -6.98
N TRP A 83 0.16 -8.63 -6.74
CA TRP A 83 0.97 -7.40 -6.82
C TRP A 83 0.29 -6.26 -6.04
N PRO A 84 0.64 -6.03 -4.77
CA PRO A 84 -0.14 -5.16 -3.89
C PRO A 84 -0.10 -3.70 -4.36
N PHE A 85 -1.26 -3.03 -4.31
CA PHE A 85 -1.35 -1.62 -4.63
C PHE A 85 -0.68 -0.75 -3.54
N VAL A 86 -1.01 -0.99 -2.27
CA VAL A 86 -0.40 -0.32 -1.11
C VAL A 86 0.22 -1.36 -0.18
N THR A 87 1.48 -1.12 0.20
CA THR A 87 2.10 -1.79 1.36
C THR A 87 2.22 -0.80 2.51
N HIS A 88 1.37 -0.95 3.51
CA HIS A 88 1.30 -0.05 4.67
C HIS A 88 2.01 -0.65 5.88
N PHE A 89 3.04 0.06 6.36
CA PHE A 89 3.86 -0.32 7.51
C PHE A 89 3.23 0.05 8.85
N VAL A 90 1.99 -0.40 9.08
CA VAL A 90 1.31 -0.23 10.37
C VAL A 90 2.15 -0.84 11.51
N GLY A 91 2.24 -0.11 12.62
CA GLY A 91 3.07 -0.46 13.79
C GLY A 91 4.56 -0.14 13.66
N CYS A 92 5.08 0.11 12.45
CA CYS A 92 6.43 0.66 12.29
C CYS A 92 6.43 2.16 12.53
N LYS A 93 7.32 2.63 13.41
CA LYS A 93 7.41 4.05 13.81
C LYS A 93 8.84 4.57 13.63
N PRO A 94 9.37 4.67 12.39
CA PRO A 94 10.77 5.03 12.15
C PRO A 94 11.13 6.46 12.59
N CYS A 95 10.14 7.35 12.70
CA CYS A 95 10.32 8.71 13.22
C CYS A 95 10.06 8.83 14.72
N GLY A 96 9.50 7.79 15.35
CA GLY A 96 9.11 7.78 16.76
C GLY A 96 10.08 6.97 17.62
N SER A 97 9.86 6.96 18.93
CA SER A 97 10.71 6.26 19.90
C SER A 97 10.22 4.85 20.27
N TYR A 98 8.99 4.48 19.88
CA TYR A 98 8.39 3.18 20.20
C TYR A 98 7.56 2.68 19.01
N GLY A 99 7.71 1.40 18.66
CA GLY A 99 6.97 0.75 17.59
C GLY A 99 6.67 -0.71 17.94
N ASP A 100 5.66 -1.28 17.29
CA ASP A 100 5.18 -2.64 17.59
C ASP A 100 6.10 -3.73 17.00
N TYR A 101 7.02 -3.34 16.14
CA TYR A 101 7.97 -4.23 15.45
C TYR A 101 9.41 -3.76 15.64
N PRO A 102 10.39 -4.67 15.57
CA PRO A 102 11.81 -4.31 15.58
C PRO A 102 12.14 -3.30 14.48
N VAL A 103 12.79 -2.19 14.85
CA VAL A 103 13.12 -1.07 13.94
C VAL A 103 13.89 -1.56 12.71
N GLU A 104 14.88 -2.43 12.88
CA GLU A 104 15.67 -2.99 11.78
C GLU A 104 14.81 -3.77 10.77
N ARG A 105 13.83 -4.55 11.24
CA ARG A 105 12.91 -5.27 10.36
C ARG A 105 12.03 -4.27 9.59
N CYS A 106 11.54 -3.23 10.26
CA CYS A 106 10.76 -2.18 9.61
C CYS A 106 11.56 -1.48 8.51
N LEU A 107 12.76 -0.98 8.83
CA LEU A 107 13.59 -0.23 7.88
C LEU A 107 14.02 -1.07 6.68
N SER A 108 14.51 -2.29 6.92
CA SER A 108 14.88 -3.20 5.82
C SER A 108 13.68 -3.57 4.93
N SER A 109 12.50 -3.75 5.53
CA SER A 109 11.27 -4.06 4.77
C SER A 109 10.74 -2.84 4.02
N MET A 110 10.87 -1.63 4.58
CA MET A 110 10.56 -0.37 3.90
C MET A 110 11.49 -0.15 2.71
N GLU A 111 12.79 -0.42 2.84
CA GLU A 111 13.74 -0.39 1.72
C GLU A 111 13.33 -1.36 0.60
N ARG A 112 12.95 -2.59 0.96
CA ARG A 112 12.43 -3.58 0.00
C ARG A 112 11.19 -3.09 -0.71
N ALA A 113 10.21 -2.57 0.02
CA ALA A 113 8.97 -2.06 -0.55
C ALA A 113 9.20 -0.84 -1.46
N PHE A 114 10.08 0.08 -1.04
CA PHE A 114 10.50 1.20 -1.86
C PHE A 114 11.14 0.72 -3.15
N ASN A 115 12.16 -0.15 -3.08
CA ASN A 115 12.86 -0.66 -4.25
C ASN A 115 11.96 -1.51 -5.17
N PHE A 116 10.99 -2.25 -4.61
CA PHE A 116 9.98 -3.00 -5.37
C PHE A 116 9.10 -2.06 -6.20
N ALA A 117 8.65 -0.95 -5.61
CA ALA A 117 7.89 0.08 -6.31
C ALA A 117 8.76 0.86 -7.31
N ASP A 118 9.93 1.33 -6.87
CA ASP A 118 10.84 2.16 -7.65
C ASP A 118 11.40 1.43 -8.88
N ASN A 119 11.56 0.10 -8.81
CA ASN A 119 11.90 -0.70 -9.99
C ASN A 119 10.89 -0.55 -11.14
N GLN A 120 9.62 -0.27 -10.86
CA GLN A 120 8.61 -0.03 -11.90
C GLN A 120 8.88 1.31 -12.61
N VAL A 121 9.38 2.31 -11.88
CA VAL A 121 9.77 3.63 -12.43
C VAL A 121 11.11 3.55 -13.15
N LEU A 122 12.14 2.99 -12.51
CA LEU A 122 13.49 2.85 -13.08
C LEU A 122 13.49 2.06 -14.40
N LYS A 123 12.59 1.08 -14.53
CA LYS A 123 12.45 0.28 -15.75
C LYS A 123 12.16 1.16 -16.97
N LEU A 124 11.38 2.24 -16.81
CA LEU A 124 11.09 3.21 -17.88
C LEU A 124 12.37 3.83 -18.44
N TYR A 125 13.37 4.04 -17.59
CA TYR A 125 14.65 4.65 -17.92
C TYR A 125 15.74 3.62 -18.25
N GLY A 126 15.44 2.31 -18.24
CA GLY A 126 16.40 1.27 -18.56
C GLY A 126 17.30 0.89 -17.38
N PHE A 127 16.83 1.08 -16.15
CA PHE A 127 17.52 0.70 -14.92
C PHE A 127 16.64 -0.21 -14.04
N ARG A 128 17.29 -0.86 -13.06
CA ARG A 128 16.65 -1.49 -11.90
C ARG A 128 17.62 -1.55 -10.73
N HIS A 129 17.13 -1.66 -9.51
CA HIS A 129 17.92 -2.01 -8.33
C HIS A 129 18.61 -3.37 -8.50
N ARG A 130 19.81 -3.52 -7.95
CA ARG A 130 20.58 -4.77 -8.01
C ARG A 130 19.89 -5.91 -7.25
N GLY A 131 19.17 -5.56 -6.19
CA GLY A 131 18.28 -6.40 -5.39
C GLY A 131 17.40 -5.50 -4.51
N LEU A 132 16.38 -6.06 -3.85
CA LEU A 132 15.42 -5.25 -3.08
C LEU A 132 16.01 -4.67 -1.78
N LEU A 133 17.13 -5.21 -1.29
CA LEU A 133 17.87 -4.72 -0.12
C LEU A 133 19.12 -3.90 -0.50
N SER A 134 19.11 -3.26 -1.68
CA SER A 134 20.26 -2.45 -2.09
C SER A 134 19.80 -1.21 -2.85
N PRO A 135 20.31 -0.02 -2.49
CA PRO A 135 20.02 1.21 -3.23
C PRO A 135 20.80 1.30 -4.56
N LYS A 136 21.72 0.35 -4.81
CA LYS A 136 22.54 0.36 -6.02
C LYS A 136 21.71 -0.08 -7.21
N ILE A 137 21.70 0.74 -8.26
CA ILE A 137 21.06 0.40 -9.53
C ILE A 137 22.03 -0.31 -10.49
N LYS A 138 21.46 -0.98 -11.49
CA LYS A 138 22.15 -1.52 -12.65
C LYS A 138 21.32 -1.24 -13.91
N ARG A 139 22.02 -1.07 -15.01
CA ARG A 139 21.42 -0.90 -16.33
C ARG A 139 20.82 -2.23 -16.81
N ILE A 140 19.68 -2.18 -17.50
CA ILE A 140 18.98 -3.36 -18.04
C ILE A 140 18.84 -3.36 -19.56
N ARG A 141 19.25 -2.27 -20.24
CA ARG A 141 19.31 -2.18 -21.70
C ARG A 141 20.49 -1.30 -22.14
N ASN A 142 21.03 -1.55 -23.33
CA ASN A 142 22.11 -0.72 -23.88
C ASN A 142 21.64 0.69 -24.19
N GLU A 143 22.59 1.63 -24.24
CA GLU A 143 22.30 2.98 -24.72
C GLU A 143 22.02 2.96 -26.22
N THR A 144 21.15 3.88 -26.64
CA THR A 144 20.84 4.10 -28.04
C THR A 144 20.81 5.59 -28.31
N SER A 145 21.28 6.00 -29.49
CA SER A 145 21.09 7.36 -30.00
C SER A 145 19.65 7.62 -30.44
N THR A 146 18.80 6.59 -30.52
CA THR A 146 17.38 6.67 -30.92
C THR A 146 16.43 6.22 -29.79
N PRO A 147 16.43 6.87 -28.62
CA PRO A 147 15.66 6.43 -27.45
C PRO A 147 14.14 6.43 -27.67
N LEU A 148 13.65 7.18 -28.66
CA LEU A 148 12.22 7.31 -28.95
C LEU A 148 11.64 6.17 -29.81
N GLU A 149 12.47 5.36 -30.46
CA GLU A 149 12.00 4.25 -31.31
C GLU A 149 11.43 3.07 -30.49
N SER A 150 11.77 2.97 -29.21
CA SER A 150 11.37 1.87 -28.32
C SER A 150 10.38 2.29 -27.23
N VAL A 151 9.74 3.46 -27.36
CA VAL A 151 8.87 4.04 -26.32
C VAL A 151 7.67 3.14 -25.99
N ASP A 152 7.04 2.55 -27.00
CA ASP A 152 5.86 1.70 -26.84
C ASP A 152 6.24 0.31 -26.30
N GLN A 153 7.39 -0.24 -26.71
CA GLN A 153 7.91 -1.51 -26.18
C GLN A 153 8.32 -1.41 -24.71
N ASN A 154 8.67 -0.20 -24.25
CA ASN A 154 9.11 0.06 -22.89
C ASN A 154 7.99 0.60 -21.97
N ASN A 155 6.74 0.66 -22.45
CA ASN A 155 5.59 1.23 -21.70
C ASN A 155 5.87 2.62 -21.13
N ILE A 156 6.64 3.46 -21.83
CA ILE A 156 7.00 4.81 -21.37
C ILE A 156 5.82 5.78 -21.52
N ARG A 157 4.84 5.45 -22.36
CA ARG A 157 3.54 6.14 -22.41
C ARG A 157 2.45 5.28 -21.78
N ARG A 158 1.48 5.95 -21.13
CA ARG A 158 0.22 5.36 -20.67
C ARG A 158 -0.26 4.35 -21.71
N GLN A 159 -0.59 3.13 -21.29
CA GLN A 159 -1.51 2.30 -22.05
C GLN A 159 -2.73 3.17 -22.32
N VAL A 160 -2.91 3.59 -23.57
CA VAL A 160 -4.19 4.11 -24.03
C VAL A 160 -5.12 2.92 -23.83
N LEU A 161 -5.99 2.99 -22.82
CA LEU A 161 -7.11 2.07 -22.69
C LEU A 161 -7.86 2.17 -24.02
N HIS A 162 -7.64 1.21 -24.91
CA HIS A 162 -8.50 1.03 -26.07
C HIS A 162 -9.86 0.70 -25.49
N GLY A 163 -10.79 1.65 -25.64
CA GLY A 163 -12.14 1.57 -25.09
C GLY A 163 -12.74 0.21 -25.43
N SER A 164 -13.16 -0.51 -24.40
CA SER A 164 -14.05 -1.64 -24.55
C SER A 164 -15.32 -1.13 -25.25
N ASN A 165 -15.53 -1.59 -26.49
CA ASN A 165 -16.80 -1.46 -27.19
C ASN A 165 -17.88 -2.17 -26.34
N ALA A 166 -18.59 -1.42 -25.50
CA ALA A 166 -19.86 -1.86 -24.95
C ALA A 166 -20.96 -1.63 -26.01
N PRO A 167 -21.80 -2.62 -26.33
CA PRO A 167 -22.93 -2.41 -27.23
C PRO A 167 -24.02 -1.56 -26.54
N PRO A 168 -24.82 -0.80 -27.29
CA PRO A 168 -25.84 0.07 -26.72
C PRO A 168 -26.92 -0.79 -26.04
N THR A 169 -27.17 -0.50 -24.76
CA THR A 169 -28.35 -1.00 -24.05
C THR A 169 -29.61 -0.41 -24.67
N LYS A 170 -30.55 -1.28 -25.02
CA LYS A 170 -31.94 -0.92 -25.28
C LYS A 170 -32.64 -0.51 -23.99
#